data_AF-A0A8J2BKZ5-F1
#
_entry.id   AF-A0A8J2BKZ5-F1
#
_cell.length_a   1.000
_cell.length_b   1.000
_cell.length_c   1.000
_cell.angle_alpha   90.00
_cell.angle_beta   90.00
_cell.angle_gamma   90.00
#
_symmetry.space_group_name_H-M   'P 1'
#
loop_
_entity.id
_entity.type
_entity.pdbx_description
1 polymer ?
#
loop_
_entity_poly.entity_id
_entity_poly.type
_entity_poly.pdbx_seq_one_letter_code
_entity_poly.pdbx_strand_id
1 'polypeptide(L)'
;MRFVRYHKIYDRAPAGKDAQPSGSSSYDTSTTAQSEWIVQEKIHGANFSIHVTESDIRYAKRGAFLDFDQDCFNDFQRLDDVLRPAARKLWQTSQISTAPDQPPATKRACKQASAASCGEASKQIAIYGELFGGYLPSEKEAQLGWDALFRSRTTAASRQASCSAKIIASRAVQEGVYYASDVKFIVFDIVEFWDNYGKVGQKDGERTTTFRFWDYDSVKDMGSAAGFLVSDVLLRTPKYADAANYDVNTLQSQLALKLNPNNAALKLLDNLAEGVVIRPAGGAEVTIPADPNGTKELPVARFMLKRKPARFSEEIDNVETMHGGETPEAVFRTRIARLVNLNRLASVVSKAPPPEGVHATAEEWSVWTEQIVSDFAGDVWEAFWSSGCDLGSVDYDMGNEYVENECRRVVDKRYGVVS
;
A
#
# COMPACT_ATOMS: atom_id res chain seq x y z
N MET A 1 2.98 -4.52 21.60
CA MET A 1 3.35 -4.15 20.22
C MET A 1 2.39 -3.11 19.70
N ARG A 2 2.87 -2.03 19.08
CA ARG A 2 2.05 -0.94 18.54
C ARG A 2 1.84 -1.12 17.04
N PHE A 3 0.63 -0.89 16.55
CA PHE A 3 0.39 -0.81 15.12
C PHE A 3 0.85 0.55 14.61
N VAL A 4 1.49 0.55 13.45
CA VAL A 4 2.00 1.75 12.80
C VAL A 4 1.61 1.64 11.34
N ARG A 5 0.78 2.57 10.88
CA ARG A 5 0.29 2.60 9.50
C ARG A 5 1.37 3.15 8.58
N TYR A 6 1.60 2.52 7.44
CA TYR A 6 2.49 3.05 6.42
C TYR A 6 2.03 4.42 5.93
N HIS A 7 2.95 5.37 5.76
CA HIS A 7 2.59 6.74 5.40
C HIS A 7 2.05 6.82 3.97
N LYS A 8 1.28 7.87 3.71
CA LYS A 8 0.63 8.11 2.41
C LYS A 8 1.68 8.37 1.30
N ILE A 9 1.46 7.75 0.14
CA ILE A 9 2.19 8.06 -1.09
C ILE A 9 1.35 9.03 -1.92
N TYR A 10 1.94 10.14 -2.35
CA TYR A 10 1.22 11.19 -3.07
C TYR A 10 1.27 10.97 -4.59
N ASP A 11 0.20 11.36 -5.30
CA ASP A 11 0.14 11.34 -6.76
C ASP A 11 0.91 12.53 -7.40
N ARG A 12 1.04 13.62 -6.64
CA ARG A 12 1.73 14.84 -7.06
C ARG A 12 2.50 15.42 -5.90
N ALA A 13 3.54 16.18 -6.20
CA ALA A 13 4.21 16.97 -5.18
C ALA A 13 3.19 17.96 -4.58
N PRO A 14 3.03 17.99 -3.25
CA PRO A 14 2.16 18.95 -2.61
C PRO A 14 2.66 20.36 -2.93
N ALA A 15 1.74 21.25 -3.31
CA ALA A 15 2.04 22.65 -3.59
C ALA A 15 1.74 23.50 -2.34
N GLY A 16 2.56 24.52 -2.07
CA GLY A 16 2.28 25.48 -1.00
C GLY A 16 2.41 24.93 0.42
N LYS A 17 1.52 25.36 1.34
CA LYS A 17 1.56 25.01 2.78
C LYS A 17 1.33 23.52 3.05
N ASP A 18 0.71 22.80 2.12
CA ASP A 18 0.51 21.35 2.20
C ASP A 18 1.82 20.56 1.99
N ALA A 19 2.88 21.22 1.52
CA ALA A 19 4.22 20.65 1.46
C ALA A 19 4.91 20.61 2.84
N GLN A 20 4.33 21.25 3.86
CA GLN A 20 4.74 21.06 5.24
C GLN A 20 3.78 20.07 5.90
N PRO A 21 4.27 18.89 6.36
CA PRO A 21 3.46 17.98 7.14
C PRO A 21 2.78 18.75 8.27
N SER A 22 1.48 18.55 8.45
CA SER A 22 0.68 19.24 9.47
C SER A 22 1.18 18.87 10.87
N GLY A 23 2.16 19.63 11.37
CA GLY A 23 2.80 19.42 12.66
C GLY A 23 4.03 20.31 12.74
N SER A 24 4.07 21.23 13.69
CA SER A 24 5.13 22.23 13.90
C SER A 24 6.48 21.64 14.35
N SER A 25 6.79 20.37 14.05
CA SER A 25 8.13 19.85 14.22
C SER A 25 8.99 20.37 13.08
N SER A 26 10.04 21.13 13.41
CA SER A 26 11.02 21.63 12.45
C SER A 26 11.57 20.48 11.60
N TYR A 27 11.06 20.33 10.37
CA TYR A 27 11.75 19.55 9.35
C TYR A 27 13.05 20.27 9.06
N ASP A 28 14.17 19.62 9.38
CA ASP A 28 15.46 20.07 8.86
C ASP A 28 15.53 19.72 7.37
N THR A 29 14.95 20.60 6.55
CA THR A 29 14.95 20.47 5.08
C THR A 29 16.36 20.53 4.48
N SER A 30 17.40 20.83 5.27
CA SER A 30 18.79 20.79 4.81
C SER A 30 19.23 19.38 4.38
N THR A 31 18.58 18.32 4.89
CA THR A 31 18.84 16.93 4.44
C THR A 31 18.26 16.61 3.05
N THR A 32 17.23 17.32 2.60
CA THR A 32 16.63 17.09 1.26
C THR A 32 17.44 17.71 0.12
N ALA A 33 18.32 18.68 0.41
CA ALA A 33 19.08 19.41 -0.61
C ALA A 33 20.25 18.62 -1.22
N GLN A 34 20.64 17.47 -0.64
CA GLN A 34 21.70 16.58 -1.14
C GLN A 34 21.24 15.13 -1.33
N SER A 35 19.94 14.88 -1.22
CA SER A 35 19.41 13.52 -1.27
C SER A 35 19.38 12.98 -2.71
N GLU A 36 20.12 11.91 -2.94
CA GLU A 36 19.93 11.05 -4.09
C GLU A 36 18.51 10.48 -4.09
N TRP A 37 17.87 10.42 -5.25
CA TRP A 37 16.53 9.90 -5.46
C TRP A 37 16.59 8.53 -6.07
N ILE A 38 15.65 7.67 -5.68
CA ILE A 38 15.44 6.38 -6.31
C ILE A 38 14.03 6.25 -6.86
N VAL A 39 13.94 5.48 -7.94
CA VAL A 39 12.71 5.02 -8.56
C VAL A 39 12.65 3.52 -8.38
N GLN A 40 11.55 3.01 -7.81
CA GLN A 40 11.29 1.59 -7.64
C GLN A 40 9.99 1.22 -8.36
N GLU A 41 9.87 -0.01 -8.84
CA GLU A 41 8.60 -0.49 -9.41
C GLU A 41 7.50 -0.42 -8.35
N LYS A 42 6.33 0.12 -8.71
CA LYS A 42 5.15 0.02 -7.86
C LYS A 42 4.50 -1.34 -8.10
N ILE A 43 4.60 -2.22 -7.11
CA ILE A 43 4.05 -3.57 -7.20
C ILE A 43 2.52 -3.52 -7.03
N HIS A 44 1.80 -4.19 -7.93
CA HIS A 44 0.34 -4.32 -7.91
C HIS A 44 -0.04 -5.52 -7.04
N GLY A 45 -0.54 -5.24 -5.84
CA GLY A 45 -0.84 -6.27 -4.86
C GLY A 45 -1.62 -5.73 -3.68
N ALA A 46 -1.43 -6.34 -2.52
CA ALA A 46 -2.04 -5.89 -1.28
C ALA A 46 -0.98 -5.46 -0.28
N ASN A 47 -1.11 -4.23 0.22
CA ASN A 47 -0.22 -3.71 1.26
C ASN A 47 -0.21 -4.63 2.48
N PHE A 48 1.00 -4.99 2.90
CA PHE A 48 1.23 -5.92 3.99
C PHE A 48 2.45 -5.51 4.80
N SER A 49 2.40 -5.72 6.11
CA SER A 49 3.55 -5.44 6.98
C SER A 49 3.74 -6.50 8.04
N ILE A 50 4.99 -6.62 8.47
CA ILE A 50 5.42 -7.49 9.56
C ILE A 50 5.96 -6.60 10.67
N HIS A 51 5.37 -6.69 11.86
CA HIS A 51 5.78 -5.96 13.05
C HIS A 51 6.51 -6.89 13.99
N VAL A 52 7.71 -6.50 14.42
CA VAL A 52 8.62 -7.34 15.19
C VAL A 52 9.09 -6.60 16.44
N THR A 53 8.98 -7.28 17.58
CA THR A 53 9.65 -6.92 18.83
C THR A 53 10.53 -8.08 19.27
N GLU A 54 11.18 -7.96 20.43
CA GLU A 54 12.00 -9.05 20.98
C GLU A 54 11.20 -10.35 21.18
N SER A 55 9.99 -10.24 21.71
CA SER A 55 9.17 -11.39 22.12
C SER A 55 8.09 -11.80 21.14
N ASP A 56 7.77 -10.99 20.12
CA ASP A 56 6.54 -11.14 19.34
C ASP A 56 6.72 -10.71 17.87
N ILE A 57 5.93 -11.32 16.98
CA ILE A 57 5.85 -11.03 15.55
C ILE A 57 4.37 -11.05 15.15
N ARG A 58 3.87 -9.93 14.61
CA ARG A 58 2.48 -9.79 14.13
C ARG A 58 2.45 -9.31 12.68
N TYR A 59 1.42 -9.73 11.96
CA TYR A 59 1.18 -9.33 10.57
C TYR A 59 0.07 -8.28 10.52
N ALA A 60 0.12 -7.40 9.53
CA ALA A 60 -0.89 -6.38 9.35
C ALA A 60 -1.19 -6.11 7.87
N LYS A 61 -2.43 -5.71 7.62
CA LYS A 61 -2.83 -4.99 6.41
C LYS A 61 -2.71 -3.49 6.66
N ARG A 62 -2.91 -2.66 5.62
CA ARG A 62 -2.80 -1.19 5.68
C ARG A 62 -3.43 -0.54 6.91
N GLY A 63 -4.57 -1.03 7.37
CA GLY A 63 -5.36 -0.40 8.43
C GLY A 63 -5.24 -1.02 9.82
N ALA A 64 -4.82 -2.28 9.94
CA ALA A 64 -4.92 -3.03 11.19
C ALA A 64 -4.06 -4.30 11.18
N PHE A 65 -3.75 -4.80 12.38
CA PHE A 65 -3.23 -6.15 12.56
C PHE A 65 -4.22 -7.20 12.04
N LEU A 66 -3.67 -8.29 11.53
CA LEU A 66 -4.40 -9.48 11.13
C LEU A 66 -4.39 -10.48 12.29
N ASP A 67 -5.52 -11.15 12.49
CA ASP A 67 -5.60 -12.36 13.31
C ASP A 67 -5.08 -13.54 12.48
N PHE A 68 -4.01 -14.19 12.94
CA PHE A 68 -3.33 -15.24 12.19
C PHE A 68 -4.24 -16.46 11.92
N ASP A 69 -5.09 -16.81 12.88
CA ASP A 69 -5.93 -18.01 12.80
C ASP A 69 -7.28 -17.72 12.13
N GLN A 70 -7.75 -16.48 12.17
CA GLN A 70 -9.09 -16.10 11.71
C GLN A 70 -9.12 -15.36 10.36
N ASP A 71 -8.10 -14.54 10.03
CA ASP A 71 -8.14 -13.71 8.82
C ASP A 71 -7.59 -14.45 7.58
N CYS A 72 -8.40 -14.61 6.53
CA CYS A 72 -7.99 -15.18 5.25
C CYS A 72 -7.40 -14.13 4.28
N PHE A 73 -6.52 -13.24 4.75
CA PHE A 73 -5.96 -12.14 3.92
C PHE A 73 -4.95 -12.65 2.89
N ASN A 74 -5.41 -12.99 1.68
CA ASN A 74 -4.59 -13.51 0.58
C ASN A 74 -3.73 -14.73 0.96
N ASP A 75 -4.24 -15.61 1.84
CA ASP A 75 -3.52 -16.80 2.34
C ASP A 75 -2.10 -16.49 2.89
N PHE A 76 -1.88 -15.31 3.48
CA PHE A 76 -0.55 -14.87 3.95
C PHE A 76 0.11 -15.85 4.92
N GLN A 77 -0.67 -16.66 5.65
CA GLN A 77 -0.19 -17.68 6.59
C GLN A 77 0.74 -18.69 5.91
N ARG A 78 0.58 -18.94 4.61
CA ARG A 78 1.47 -19.83 3.84
C ARG A 78 2.90 -19.32 3.74
N LEU A 79 3.12 -18.04 4.03
CA LEU A 79 4.43 -17.41 4.01
C LEU A 79 5.09 -17.40 5.39
N ASP A 80 4.43 -17.84 6.47
CA ASP A 80 4.95 -17.74 7.85
C ASP A 80 6.31 -18.43 8.02
N ASP A 81 6.45 -19.65 7.47
CA ASP A 81 7.69 -20.45 7.53
C ASP A 81 8.90 -19.73 6.93
N VAL A 82 8.69 -18.76 6.03
CA VAL A 82 9.75 -17.97 5.40
C VAL A 82 9.87 -16.59 6.07
N LEU A 83 8.73 -15.91 6.29
CA LEU A 83 8.70 -14.53 6.75
C LEU A 83 9.05 -14.40 8.23
N ARG A 84 8.59 -15.31 9.09
CA ARG A 84 8.84 -15.24 10.53
C ARG A 84 10.33 -15.41 10.86
N PRO A 85 11.07 -16.40 10.32
CA PRO A 85 12.51 -16.48 10.53
C PRO A 85 13.27 -15.28 9.97
N ALA A 86 12.89 -14.79 8.78
CA ALA A 86 13.53 -13.61 8.18
C ALA A 86 13.34 -12.35 9.04
N ALA A 87 12.11 -12.11 9.52
CA ALA A 87 11.78 -11.00 10.41
C ALA A 87 12.58 -11.06 11.72
N ARG A 88 12.70 -12.25 12.32
CA ARG A 88 13.51 -12.50 13.52
C ARG A 88 15.00 -12.21 13.28
N LYS A 89 15.54 -12.67 12.15
CA LYS A 89 16.95 -12.45 11.77
C LYS A 89 17.25 -10.97 11.53
N LEU A 90 16.32 -10.24 10.90
CA LEU A 90 16.43 -8.79 10.70
C LEU A 90 16.45 -8.06 12.05
N TRP A 91 15.53 -8.41 12.96
CA TRP A 91 15.49 -7.86 14.32
C TRP A 91 16.83 -8.06 15.03
N GLN A 92 17.38 -9.27 15.05
CA GLN A 92 18.65 -9.57 15.71
C GLN A 92 19.81 -8.76 15.12
N THR A 93 19.91 -8.67 13.79
CA THR A 93 20.97 -7.90 13.11
C THR A 93 20.88 -6.41 13.43
N SER A 94 19.65 -5.86 13.52
CA SER A 94 19.43 -4.45 13.85
C SER A 94 19.95 -4.06 15.23
N GLN A 95 19.97 -4.98 16.19
CA GLN A 95 20.48 -4.72 17.54
C GLN A 95 22.01 -4.60 17.56
N ILE A 96 22.68 -5.37 16.69
CA ILE A 96 24.15 -5.38 16.59
C ILE A 96 24.64 -4.08 15.98
N SER A 97 23.94 -3.56 14.95
CA SER A 97 24.36 -2.34 14.24
C SER A 97 24.18 -1.06 15.05
N THR A 98 23.32 -1.03 16.07
CA THR A 98 23.12 0.13 16.94
C THR A 98 24.16 0.25 18.07
N ALA A 99 25.17 -0.62 18.08
CA ALA A 99 26.28 -0.54 19.02
C ALA A 99 27.59 0.02 18.39
N PRO A 100 27.67 1.31 18.04
CA PRO A 100 28.96 1.99 17.91
C PRO A 100 29.16 3.02 19.04
N ASP A 101 30.27 2.88 19.78
CA ASP A 101 30.96 3.92 20.55
C ASP A 101 30.16 4.83 21.51
N GLN A 102 29.13 4.31 22.20
CA GLN A 102 28.78 4.92 23.48
C GLN A 102 29.86 4.49 24.50
N PRO A 103 30.67 5.41 25.07
CA PRO A 103 31.56 5.06 26.16
C PRO A 103 30.73 4.38 27.24
N PRO A 104 31.18 3.25 27.81
CA PRO A 104 30.41 2.50 28.78
C PRO A 104 29.94 3.49 29.83
N ALA A 105 28.62 3.70 29.90
CA ALA A 105 28.01 4.63 30.83
C ALA A 105 28.65 4.37 32.19
N THR A 106 29.45 5.33 32.66
CA THR A 106 30.20 5.15 33.89
C THR A 106 29.18 4.77 34.95
N LYS A 107 29.31 3.55 35.51
CA LYS A 107 28.39 2.95 36.49
C LYS A 107 28.25 3.75 37.81
N ARG A 108 28.68 5.02 37.83
CA ARG A 108 28.89 5.83 39.02
C ARG A 108 27.94 7.03 39.15
N ALA A 109 27.12 7.37 38.14
CA ALA A 109 26.20 8.51 38.25
C ALA A 109 24.74 8.15 38.63
N CYS A 110 24.34 6.88 38.62
CA CYS A 110 22.95 6.48 38.90
C CYS A 110 22.82 5.63 40.18
N LYS A 111 23.39 6.10 41.31
CA LYS A 111 23.24 5.43 42.62
C LYS A 111 22.17 6.05 43.53
N GLN A 112 21.46 7.08 43.08
CA GLN A 112 20.45 7.78 43.89
C GLN A 112 19.11 8.05 43.20
N ALA A 113 18.90 7.57 41.97
CA ALA A 113 17.54 7.43 41.43
C ALA A 113 17.00 6.07 41.90
N SER A 114 15.99 6.10 42.76
CA SER A 114 15.24 4.91 43.18
C SER A 114 14.84 4.07 41.97
N ALA A 115 14.98 2.75 42.08
CA ALA A 115 14.68 1.73 41.07
C ALA A 115 13.19 1.61 40.66
N ALA A 116 12.42 2.70 40.77
CA ALA A 116 11.07 2.81 40.25
C ALA A 116 11.13 3.19 38.75
N SER A 117 11.19 2.15 37.92
CA SER A 117 10.62 2.08 36.56
C SER A 117 10.98 3.20 35.57
N CYS A 118 12.25 3.42 35.26
CA CYS A 118 12.60 3.82 33.89
C CYS A 118 12.47 2.56 33.02
N GLY A 119 11.27 2.29 32.52
CA GLY A 119 11.04 1.18 31.60
C GLY A 119 11.95 1.34 30.39
N GLU A 120 12.69 0.28 30.04
CA GLU A 120 13.46 0.27 28.80
C GLU A 120 12.53 0.61 27.63
N ALA A 121 12.96 1.55 26.79
CA ALA A 121 12.24 1.92 25.59
C ALA A 121 12.06 0.66 24.73
N SER A 122 10.82 0.16 24.62
CA SER A 122 10.55 -1.02 23.82
C SER A 122 10.70 -0.67 22.34
N LYS A 123 11.87 -0.99 21.76
CA LYS A 123 12.11 -0.87 20.32
C LYS A 123 11.18 -1.83 19.57
N GLN A 124 10.74 -1.41 18.39
CA GLN A 124 9.95 -2.20 17.47
C GLN A 124 10.42 -1.93 16.03
N ILE A 125 10.33 -2.94 15.17
CA ILE A 125 10.52 -2.82 13.72
C ILE A 125 9.19 -3.05 13.02
N ALA A 126 8.88 -2.25 12.01
CA ALA A 126 7.85 -2.59 11.02
C ALA A 126 8.50 -2.69 9.64
N ILE A 127 8.27 -3.84 8.99
CA ILE A 127 8.77 -4.21 7.67
C ILE A 127 7.61 -4.08 6.71
N TYR A 128 7.65 -3.08 5.82
CA TYR A 128 6.57 -2.81 4.88
C TYR A 128 6.88 -3.38 3.50
N GLY A 129 5.86 -3.97 2.90
CA GLY A 129 5.95 -4.54 1.59
C GLY A 129 4.59 -4.73 0.94
N GLU A 130 4.61 -5.45 -0.16
CA GLU A 130 3.41 -5.82 -0.92
C GLU A 130 3.30 -7.34 -0.95
N LEU A 131 2.12 -7.88 -0.63
CA LEU A 131 1.75 -9.24 -1.03
C LEU A 131 1.33 -9.21 -2.49
N PHE A 132 1.87 -10.12 -3.29
CA PHE A 132 1.62 -10.15 -4.73
C PHE A 132 1.67 -11.58 -5.27
N GLY A 133 1.31 -11.77 -6.54
CA GLY A 133 1.32 -13.10 -7.17
C GLY A 133 0.03 -13.88 -6.93
N GLY A 134 0.13 -15.19 -6.75
CA GLY A 134 -1.01 -16.12 -6.60
C GLY A 134 -1.62 -16.59 -7.92
N TYR A 135 -1.15 -16.05 -9.04
CA TYR A 135 -1.51 -16.48 -10.38
C TYR A 135 -0.53 -15.98 -11.43
N LEU A 136 -0.23 -16.85 -12.40
CA LEU A 136 0.58 -16.54 -13.56
C LEU A 136 -0.06 -17.22 -14.78
N PRO A 137 -0.44 -16.46 -15.83
CA PRO A 137 -1.10 -17.04 -16.99
C PRO A 137 -0.17 -17.95 -17.78
N SER A 138 -0.74 -19.00 -18.34
CA SER A 138 -0.11 -19.79 -19.39
C SER A 138 -0.07 -19.04 -20.72
N GLU A 139 0.78 -19.49 -21.64
CA GLU A 139 0.87 -18.89 -22.98
C GLU A 139 -0.48 -18.98 -23.73
N LYS A 140 -1.17 -20.11 -23.61
CA LYS A 140 -2.50 -20.32 -24.21
C LYS A 140 -3.53 -19.32 -23.68
N GLU A 141 -3.48 -19.02 -22.38
CA GLU A 141 -4.37 -18.03 -21.76
C GLU A 141 -4.02 -16.61 -22.18
N ALA A 142 -2.74 -16.28 -22.27
CA ALA A 142 -2.27 -14.97 -22.73
C ALA A 142 -2.64 -14.67 -24.20
N GLN A 143 -2.66 -15.69 -25.06
CA GLN A 143 -3.10 -15.56 -26.46
C GLN A 143 -4.56 -15.10 -26.60
N LEU A 144 -5.39 -15.25 -25.56
CA LEU A 144 -6.76 -14.75 -25.55
C LEU A 144 -6.84 -13.22 -25.34
N GLY A 145 -5.76 -12.60 -24.87
CA GLY A 145 -5.71 -11.19 -24.50
C GLY A 145 -6.32 -10.89 -23.12
N TRP A 146 -6.07 -9.67 -22.61
CA TRP A 146 -6.46 -9.23 -21.27
C TRP A 146 -7.96 -9.39 -20.97
N ASP A 147 -8.83 -8.95 -21.87
CA ASP A 147 -10.27 -8.97 -21.62
C ASP A 147 -10.83 -10.38 -21.47
N ALA A 148 -10.37 -11.31 -22.31
CA ALA A 148 -10.80 -12.69 -22.26
C ALA A 148 -10.22 -13.42 -21.04
N LEU A 149 -8.94 -13.17 -20.73
CA LEU A 149 -8.28 -13.71 -19.54
C LEU A 149 -8.95 -13.24 -18.24
N PHE A 150 -9.26 -11.95 -18.14
CA PHE A 150 -9.94 -11.40 -16.99
C PHE A 150 -11.34 -12.02 -16.81
N ARG A 151 -12.13 -12.08 -17.90
CA ARG A 151 -13.46 -12.70 -17.88
C ARG A 151 -13.44 -14.18 -17.53
N SER A 152 -12.49 -14.96 -18.06
CA SER A 152 -12.42 -16.39 -17.76
C SER A 152 -12.09 -16.65 -16.29
N ARG A 153 -11.35 -15.74 -15.65
CA ARG A 153 -10.94 -15.89 -14.25
C ARG A 153 -11.97 -15.36 -13.26
N THR A 154 -12.65 -14.26 -13.55
CA THR A 154 -13.76 -13.80 -12.70
C THR A 154 -14.92 -14.78 -12.68
N THR A 155 -15.16 -15.50 -13.79
CA THR A 155 -16.20 -16.53 -13.90
C THR A 155 -15.78 -17.92 -13.38
N ALA A 156 -14.49 -18.17 -13.23
CA ALA A 156 -13.97 -19.43 -12.66
C ALA A 156 -13.70 -19.33 -11.15
N ALA A 157 -13.24 -18.17 -10.65
CA ALA A 157 -12.98 -17.94 -9.23
C ALA A 157 -14.27 -17.88 -8.40
N SER A 158 -15.40 -17.54 -9.03
CA SER A 158 -16.71 -17.65 -8.40
C SER A 158 -17.09 -19.11 -8.09
N ARG A 159 -16.47 -20.12 -8.73
CA ARG A 159 -16.85 -21.56 -8.61
C ARG A 159 -16.52 -22.23 -7.31
N GLN A 160 -15.87 -21.51 -6.39
CA GLN A 160 -15.33 -22.10 -5.17
C GLN A 160 -15.65 -21.32 -3.88
N ALA A 161 -16.45 -20.25 -3.91
CA ALA A 161 -16.62 -19.40 -2.73
C ALA A 161 -17.90 -19.68 -1.95
N SER A 162 -17.85 -20.68 -1.05
CA SER A 162 -18.33 -20.42 0.32
C SER A 162 -17.10 -20.03 1.14
N CYS A 163 -17.19 -18.95 1.92
CA CYS A 163 -16.08 -18.32 2.66
C CYS A 163 -15.42 -19.19 3.76
N SER A 164 -15.50 -20.51 3.65
CA SER A 164 -14.87 -21.49 4.56
C SER A 164 -14.06 -22.57 3.83
N ALA A 165 -14.06 -22.60 2.49
CA ALA A 165 -13.31 -23.60 1.74
C ALA A 165 -11.90 -23.12 1.38
N LYS A 166 -10.92 -23.70 2.08
CA LYS A 166 -9.50 -23.76 1.70
C LYS A 166 -9.34 -23.98 0.19
N ILE A 167 -8.36 -23.25 -0.37
CA ILE A 167 -7.66 -23.41 -1.67
C ILE A 167 -7.86 -22.19 -2.60
N ILE A 168 -7.12 -21.11 -2.31
CA ILE A 168 -6.74 -20.06 -3.29
C ILE A 168 -5.57 -20.57 -4.16
N ALA A 169 -5.67 -21.76 -4.74
CA ALA A 169 -4.65 -22.23 -5.69
C ALA A 169 -5.07 -21.82 -7.11
N SER A 170 -5.08 -20.51 -7.41
CA SER A 170 -5.31 -19.94 -8.76
C SER A 170 -5.73 -18.45 -8.77
N ARG A 171 -5.86 -17.78 -7.62
CA ARG A 171 -6.30 -16.39 -7.57
C ARG A 171 -5.13 -15.43 -7.38
N ALA A 172 -4.97 -14.53 -8.34
CA ALA A 172 -4.09 -13.40 -8.21
C ALA A 172 -4.50 -12.55 -6.99
N VAL A 173 -3.51 -12.05 -6.25
CA VAL A 173 -3.75 -11.05 -5.20
C VAL A 173 -4.42 -9.81 -5.79
N GLN A 174 -3.96 -9.38 -6.96
CA GLN A 174 -4.61 -8.37 -7.79
C GLN A 174 -4.52 -8.74 -9.27
N GLU A 175 -5.48 -8.26 -10.05
CA GLU A 175 -5.56 -8.47 -11.50
C GLU A 175 -4.98 -7.26 -12.24
N GLY A 176 -4.41 -7.45 -13.42
CA GLY A 176 -3.87 -6.38 -14.28
C GLY A 176 -2.35 -6.29 -14.33
N VAL A 177 -1.64 -6.90 -13.37
CA VAL A 177 -0.20 -7.20 -13.46
C VAL A 177 0.06 -8.58 -12.87
N TYR A 178 0.74 -9.46 -13.61
CA TYR A 178 1.06 -10.80 -13.14
C TYR A 178 2.53 -10.96 -12.84
N TYR A 179 2.84 -11.57 -11.70
CA TYR A 179 4.21 -11.64 -11.17
C TYR A 179 4.69 -13.05 -10.86
N ALA A 180 3.84 -13.90 -10.31
CA ALA A 180 4.20 -15.25 -9.86
C ALA A 180 2.95 -16.11 -9.66
N SER A 181 3.08 -17.42 -9.87
CA SER A 181 1.98 -18.38 -9.68
C SER A 181 1.62 -18.59 -8.21
N ASP A 182 2.56 -18.39 -7.30
CA ASP A 182 2.38 -18.42 -5.85
C ASP A 182 2.31 -17.00 -5.27
N VAL A 183 1.69 -16.88 -4.09
CA VAL A 183 1.71 -15.62 -3.34
C VAL A 183 3.13 -15.40 -2.82
N LYS A 184 3.63 -14.17 -2.93
CA LYS A 184 4.95 -13.75 -2.43
C LYS A 184 4.83 -12.42 -1.70
N PHE A 185 5.86 -12.09 -0.92
CA PHE A 185 5.99 -10.80 -0.23
C PHE A 185 7.28 -10.11 -0.68
N ILE A 186 7.19 -8.83 -1.05
CA ILE A 186 8.35 -8.00 -1.41
C ILE A 186 8.43 -6.77 -0.52
N VAL A 187 9.57 -6.60 0.14
CA VAL A 187 9.85 -5.47 1.02
C VAL A 187 10.23 -4.25 0.19
N PHE A 188 9.65 -3.10 0.51
CA PHE A 188 10.04 -1.81 -0.08
C PHE A 188 10.52 -0.79 0.96
N ASP A 189 10.20 -0.98 2.25
CA ASP A 189 10.60 -0.07 3.31
C ASP A 189 10.68 -0.75 4.69
N ILE A 190 11.50 -0.22 5.59
CA ILE A 190 11.67 -0.67 6.98
C ILE A 190 11.74 0.55 7.89
N VAL A 191 10.98 0.52 8.98
CA VAL A 191 11.02 1.53 10.04
C VAL A 191 11.32 0.89 11.39
N GLU A 192 12.25 1.49 12.11
CA GLU A 192 12.46 1.28 13.53
C GLU A 192 11.74 2.37 14.31
N PHE A 193 11.17 2.02 15.46
CA PHE A 193 10.63 3.02 16.35
C PHE A 193 10.68 2.60 17.82
N TRP A 194 10.79 3.59 18.69
CA TRP A 194 10.86 3.40 20.13
C TRP A 194 10.30 4.65 20.83
N ASP A 195 9.78 4.45 22.04
CA ASP A 195 9.29 5.56 22.86
C ASP A 195 10.41 6.10 23.74
N ASN A 196 10.57 7.43 23.77
CA ASN A 196 11.49 8.09 24.67
C ASN A 196 10.73 8.63 25.89
N TYR A 197 11.39 8.50 27.04
CA TYR A 197 10.98 9.10 28.30
C TYR A 197 12.07 10.11 28.68
N GLY A 198 11.73 11.38 28.94
CA GLY A 198 12.67 12.52 29.02
C GLY A 198 13.92 12.31 29.91
N LYS A 199 15.03 13.04 29.71
CA LYS A 199 15.09 14.52 29.56
C LYS A 199 16.22 15.05 28.65
N VAL A 200 15.90 16.01 27.77
CA VAL A 200 16.52 17.38 27.64
C VAL A 200 15.50 18.29 26.92
N GLY A 201 15.03 19.37 27.56
CA GLY A 201 14.24 20.44 26.91
C GLY A 201 12.70 20.32 26.90
N GLN A 202 12.11 19.17 27.25
CA GLN A 202 10.65 18.99 27.36
C GLN A 202 10.14 19.14 28.79
N LYS A 203 8.87 19.54 28.95
CA LYS A 203 8.21 19.57 30.26
C LYS A 203 8.26 18.17 30.88
N ASP A 204 8.50 18.09 32.19
CA ASP A 204 8.53 16.81 32.91
C ASP A 204 7.27 15.98 32.60
N GLY A 205 7.47 14.75 32.11
CA GLY A 205 6.40 13.79 31.82
C GLY A 205 5.97 13.67 30.35
N GLU A 206 6.54 14.44 29.41
CA GLU A 206 6.19 14.27 27.99
C GLU A 206 6.85 13.02 27.39
N ARG A 207 6.03 12.09 26.88
CA ARG A 207 6.47 10.90 26.15
C ARG A 207 6.55 11.23 24.67
N THR A 208 7.64 10.86 24.00
CA THR A 208 7.77 10.98 22.54
C THR A 208 7.99 9.61 21.92
N THR A 209 7.72 9.49 20.62
CA THR A 209 8.10 8.32 19.81
C THR A 209 9.05 8.78 18.72
N THR A 210 10.22 8.15 18.64
CA THR A 210 11.13 8.33 17.51
C THR A 210 10.88 7.26 16.47
N PHE A 211 10.78 7.66 15.22
CA PHE A 211 10.71 6.80 14.05
C PHE A 211 11.96 7.01 13.21
N ARG A 212 12.71 5.94 12.96
CA ARG A 212 13.86 5.91 12.07
C ARG A 212 13.55 5.01 10.90
N PHE A 213 13.40 5.62 9.74
CA PHE A 213 13.32 4.90 8.50
C PHE A 213 14.71 4.61 7.96
N TRP A 214 14.90 3.39 7.47
CA TRP A 214 16.17 2.97 6.90
C TRP A 214 16.37 3.59 5.51
N ASP A 215 17.63 3.88 5.16
CA ASP A 215 18.00 4.16 3.78
C ASP A 215 17.81 2.92 2.91
N TYR A 216 17.69 3.11 1.60
CA TYR A 216 17.44 2.01 0.68
C TYR A 216 18.54 0.94 0.71
N ASP A 217 19.81 1.33 0.83
CA ASP A 217 20.92 0.37 0.77
C ASP A 217 20.90 -0.53 2.01
N SER A 218 20.63 0.04 3.19
CA SER A 218 20.35 -0.73 4.42
C SER A 218 19.16 -1.67 4.26
N VAL A 219 18.04 -1.21 3.68
CA VAL A 219 16.88 -2.07 3.41
C VAL A 219 17.25 -3.22 2.45
N LYS A 220 18.00 -2.92 1.40
CA LYS A 220 18.42 -3.89 0.39
C LYS A 220 19.35 -4.93 0.97
N ASP A 221 20.42 -4.51 1.61
CA ASP A 221 21.48 -5.40 2.08
C ASP A 221 21.02 -6.22 3.27
N MET A 222 20.48 -5.57 4.31
CA MET A 222 20.04 -6.27 5.52
C MET A 222 18.76 -7.06 5.28
N GLY A 223 17.82 -6.54 4.50
CA GLY A 223 16.60 -7.25 4.12
C GLY A 223 16.90 -8.51 3.31
N SER A 224 17.75 -8.40 2.29
CA SER A 224 18.15 -9.57 1.49
C SER A 224 18.95 -10.57 2.32
N ALA A 225 19.90 -10.10 3.15
CA ALA A 225 20.65 -10.97 4.05
C ALA A 225 19.76 -11.67 5.08
N ALA A 226 18.65 -11.06 5.49
CA ALA A 226 17.65 -11.67 6.35
C ALA A 226 16.79 -12.71 5.62
N GLY A 227 16.78 -12.73 4.28
CA GLY A 227 16.03 -13.67 3.46
C GLY A 227 14.77 -13.07 2.81
N PHE A 228 14.56 -11.75 2.90
CA PHE A 228 13.45 -11.10 2.21
C PHE A 228 13.75 -10.89 0.73
N LEU A 229 12.71 -10.99 -0.10
CA LEU A 229 12.70 -10.36 -1.42
C LEU A 229 12.55 -8.84 -1.23
N VAL A 230 13.48 -8.06 -1.77
CA VAL A 230 13.48 -6.59 -1.65
C VAL A 230 13.33 -5.96 -3.03
N SER A 231 12.47 -4.94 -3.14
CA SER A 231 12.23 -4.19 -4.38
C SER A 231 13.50 -3.55 -4.90
N ASP A 232 13.83 -3.80 -6.16
CA ASP A 232 15.02 -3.25 -6.82
C ASP A 232 14.81 -1.77 -7.20
N VAL A 233 15.94 -1.08 -7.44
CA VAL A 233 15.97 0.29 -7.95
C VAL A 233 16.06 0.26 -9.47
N LEU A 234 15.12 0.95 -10.11
CA LEU A 234 15.04 1.13 -11.56
C LEU A 234 15.88 2.30 -12.05
N LEU A 235 15.95 3.37 -11.25
CA LEU A 235 16.77 4.56 -11.49
C LEU A 235 17.24 5.12 -10.16
N ARG A 236 18.51 5.48 -10.09
CA ARG A 236 19.12 6.23 -8.99
C ARG A 236 19.73 7.50 -9.56
N THR A 237 19.38 8.67 -9.03
CA THR A 237 19.78 9.96 -9.59
C THR A 237 19.83 11.06 -8.53
N PRO A 238 20.82 11.98 -8.56
CA PRO A 238 20.83 13.14 -7.68
C PRO A 238 19.76 14.19 -8.06
N LYS A 239 19.11 14.06 -9.23
CA LYS A 239 18.15 15.04 -9.75
C LYS A 239 16.73 14.49 -9.62
N TYR A 240 15.93 15.12 -8.77
CA TYR A 240 14.50 14.83 -8.66
C TYR A 240 13.79 14.86 -10.02
N ALA A 241 14.13 15.81 -10.89
CA ALA A 241 13.51 15.93 -12.22
C ALA A 241 13.65 14.67 -13.07
N ASP A 242 14.78 13.96 -12.99
CA ASP A 242 14.98 12.72 -13.76
C ASP A 242 14.10 11.60 -13.22
N ALA A 243 14.01 11.47 -11.89
CA ALA A 243 13.12 10.51 -11.24
C ALA A 243 11.63 10.82 -11.50
N ALA A 244 11.25 12.11 -11.41
CA ALA A 244 9.90 12.59 -11.66
C ALA A 244 9.45 12.37 -13.10
N ASN A 245 10.38 12.37 -14.07
CA ASN A 245 10.11 12.15 -15.49
C ASN A 245 10.32 10.71 -15.96
N TYR A 246 10.52 9.75 -15.05
CA TYR A 246 10.66 8.33 -15.40
C TYR A 246 9.48 7.86 -16.27
N ASP A 247 9.76 7.16 -17.38
CA ASP A 247 8.71 6.71 -18.29
C ASP A 247 7.97 5.51 -17.70
N VAL A 248 6.71 5.73 -17.32
CA VAL A 248 5.82 4.70 -16.77
C VAL A 248 4.92 4.07 -17.85
N ASN A 249 4.81 4.69 -19.03
CA ASN A 249 3.85 4.26 -20.06
C ASN A 249 4.32 3.05 -20.84
N THR A 250 5.63 2.81 -20.88
CA THR A 250 6.25 1.66 -21.56
C THR A 250 6.94 0.68 -20.61
N LEU A 251 6.83 0.92 -19.30
CA LEU A 251 7.53 0.14 -18.27
C LEU A 251 6.92 -1.26 -18.14
N GLN A 252 7.60 -2.27 -18.69
CA GLN A 252 7.34 -3.68 -18.35
C GLN A 252 7.68 -3.96 -16.88
N SER A 253 6.90 -4.80 -16.20
CA SER A 253 7.24 -5.23 -14.84
C SER A 253 8.60 -5.94 -14.82
N GLN A 254 9.59 -5.31 -14.20
CA GLN A 254 10.94 -5.86 -14.05
C GLN A 254 10.94 -7.00 -13.04
N LEU A 255 10.11 -6.90 -11.99
CA LEU A 255 9.95 -7.99 -11.04
C LEU A 255 9.38 -9.25 -11.70
N ALA A 256 8.34 -9.11 -12.52
CA ALA A 256 7.73 -10.25 -13.21
C ALA A 256 8.73 -10.93 -14.17
N LEU A 257 9.50 -10.15 -14.92
CA LEU A 257 10.55 -10.65 -15.80
C LEU A 257 11.68 -11.34 -15.03
N LYS A 258 12.08 -10.79 -13.87
CA LYS A 258 13.11 -11.37 -13.01
C LYS A 258 12.68 -12.72 -12.43
N LEU A 259 11.43 -12.83 -11.99
CA LEU A 259 10.88 -14.06 -11.42
C LEU A 259 10.58 -15.11 -12.51
N ASN A 260 10.31 -14.69 -13.74
CA ASN A 260 9.86 -15.57 -14.83
C ASN A 260 10.54 -15.24 -16.18
N PRO A 261 11.89 -15.33 -16.28
CA PRO A 261 12.63 -14.83 -17.44
C PRO A 261 12.25 -15.48 -18.77
N ASN A 262 11.70 -16.71 -18.72
CA ASN A 262 11.32 -17.49 -19.89
C ASN A 262 9.81 -17.57 -20.12
N ASN A 263 9.00 -16.82 -19.40
CA ASN A 263 7.54 -16.89 -19.56
C ASN A 263 7.09 -16.04 -20.76
N ALA A 264 6.73 -16.71 -21.86
CA ALA A 264 6.22 -16.08 -23.08
C ALA A 264 4.87 -15.38 -22.87
N ALA A 265 4.03 -15.85 -21.94
CA ALA A 265 2.73 -15.26 -21.65
C ALA A 265 2.84 -13.80 -21.18
N LEU A 266 3.86 -13.48 -20.39
CA LEU A 266 4.10 -12.10 -19.93
C LEU A 266 4.41 -11.14 -21.07
N LYS A 267 5.12 -11.61 -22.10
CA LYS A 267 5.41 -10.83 -23.31
C LYS A 267 4.17 -10.65 -24.17
N LEU A 268 3.37 -11.70 -24.34
CA LEU A 268 2.13 -11.67 -25.13
C LEU A 268 1.09 -10.71 -24.53
N LEU A 269 1.04 -10.61 -23.20
CA LEU A 269 0.10 -9.74 -22.51
C LEU A 269 0.56 -8.28 -22.46
N ASP A 270 1.79 -7.92 -22.82
CA ASP A 270 2.29 -6.57 -22.55
C ASP A 270 2.12 -6.20 -21.06
N ASN A 271 2.72 -7.02 -20.19
CA ASN A 271 2.58 -6.97 -18.73
C ASN A 271 3.31 -5.76 -18.11
N LEU A 272 2.84 -4.55 -18.44
CA LEU A 272 3.36 -3.30 -17.87
C LEU A 272 3.19 -3.28 -16.34
N ALA A 273 4.16 -2.68 -15.67
CA ALA A 273 4.08 -2.40 -14.25
C ALA A 273 2.92 -1.44 -13.93
N GLU A 274 2.42 -1.50 -12.70
CA GLU A 274 1.41 -0.52 -12.23
C GLU A 274 1.93 0.91 -12.29
N GLY A 275 3.25 1.07 -12.20
CA GLY A 275 3.93 2.35 -12.21
C GLY A 275 5.22 2.30 -11.41
N VAL A 276 5.58 3.43 -10.82
CA VAL A 276 6.76 3.58 -9.98
C VAL A 276 6.47 4.33 -8.70
N VAL A 277 7.26 4.05 -7.67
CA VAL A 277 7.38 4.87 -6.45
C VAL A 277 8.71 5.61 -6.50
N ILE A 278 8.66 6.91 -6.23
CA ILE A 278 9.81 7.81 -6.21
C ILE A 278 10.01 8.30 -4.77
N ARG A 279 11.22 8.16 -4.24
CA ARG A 279 11.56 8.59 -2.88
C ARG A 279 13.05 8.92 -2.75
N PRO A 280 13.45 9.66 -1.70
CA PRO A 280 14.85 9.75 -1.32
C PRO A 280 15.46 8.37 -1.05
N ALA A 281 16.70 8.18 -1.47
CA ALA A 281 17.50 6.99 -1.16
C ALA A 281 17.83 6.93 0.34
N GLY A 282 18.07 8.09 0.95
CA GLY A 282 18.43 8.22 2.35
C GLY A 282 17.32 7.82 3.34
N GLY A 283 17.77 7.46 4.54
CA GLY A 283 16.89 7.28 5.69
C GLY A 283 16.33 8.61 6.18
N ALA A 284 15.41 8.55 7.13
CA ALA A 284 14.95 9.73 7.85
C ALA A 284 14.63 9.38 9.29
N GLU A 285 14.83 10.34 10.19
CA GLU A 285 14.46 10.20 11.59
C GLU A 285 13.53 11.35 11.98
N VAL A 286 12.44 11.02 12.66
CA VAL A 286 11.49 12.00 13.17
C VAL A 286 11.05 11.61 14.57
N THR A 287 10.99 12.59 15.46
CA THR A 287 10.49 12.41 16.83
C THR A 287 9.22 13.23 16.99
N ILE A 288 8.14 12.58 17.40
CA ILE A 288 6.84 13.22 17.63
C ILE A 288 6.34 12.95 19.06
N PRO A 289 5.42 13.76 19.59
CA PRO A 289 4.70 13.41 20.81
C PRO A 289 4.09 12.02 20.67
N ALA A 290 4.27 11.17 21.69
CA ALA A 290 3.77 9.81 21.66
C ALA A 290 2.25 9.83 21.56
N ASP A 291 1.71 8.99 20.69
CA ASP A 291 0.28 8.72 20.66
C ASP A 291 0.04 7.37 21.36
N PRO A 292 -0.35 7.39 22.65
CA PRO A 292 -0.56 6.17 23.43
C PRO A 292 -1.67 5.29 22.84
N ASN A 293 -2.58 5.85 22.04
CA ASN A 293 -3.68 5.12 21.43
C ASN A 293 -3.30 4.52 20.05
N GLY A 294 -2.15 4.89 19.48
CA GLY A 294 -1.70 4.38 18.19
C GLY A 294 -2.63 4.71 17.01
N THR A 295 -3.47 5.73 17.15
CA THR A 295 -4.47 6.15 16.17
C THR A 295 -3.90 7.05 15.07
N LYS A 296 -2.78 7.73 15.34
CA LYS A 296 -2.15 8.64 14.39
C LYS A 296 -1.33 7.85 13.38
N GLU A 297 -1.51 8.21 12.10
CA GLU A 297 -0.66 7.75 11.01
C GLU A 297 0.81 8.08 11.28
N LEU A 298 1.73 7.35 10.63
CA LEU A 298 3.13 7.74 10.66
C LEU A 298 3.24 9.22 10.28
N PRO A 299 4.03 10.02 11.02
CA PRO A 299 4.38 11.35 10.54
C PRO A 299 4.97 11.20 9.13
N VAL A 300 4.65 12.15 8.24
CA VAL A 300 5.17 12.19 6.86
C VAL A 300 6.65 12.54 6.90
N ALA A 301 7.47 11.63 7.44
CA ALA A 301 8.89 11.80 7.69
C ALA A 301 9.69 11.86 6.39
N ARG A 302 9.14 11.24 5.33
CA ARG A 302 9.74 11.16 4.00
C ARG A 302 8.70 11.44 2.95
N PHE A 303 9.10 12.26 1.99
CA PHE A 303 8.28 12.56 0.83
C PHE A 303 8.39 11.41 -0.17
N MET A 304 7.23 10.82 -0.52
CA MET A 304 7.14 9.77 -1.52
C MET A 304 6.07 10.09 -2.55
N LEU A 305 6.39 9.82 -3.81
CA LEU A 305 5.47 9.96 -4.94
C LEU A 305 5.21 8.61 -5.58
N LYS A 306 4.02 8.46 -6.13
CA LYS A 306 3.70 7.39 -7.08
C LYS A 306 3.38 8.01 -8.43
N ARG A 307 3.82 7.37 -9.49
CA ARG A 307 3.40 7.66 -10.86
C ARG A 307 2.89 6.39 -11.49
N LYS A 308 1.71 6.45 -12.10
CA LYS A 308 1.07 5.33 -12.80
C LYS A 308 0.83 5.74 -14.26
N PRO A 309 0.90 4.82 -15.23
CA PRO A 309 0.44 5.10 -16.58
C PRO A 309 -1.09 5.18 -16.62
N ALA A 310 -1.63 5.78 -17.68
CA ALA A 310 -3.06 6.03 -17.82
C ALA A 310 -3.92 4.77 -17.64
N ARG A 311 -3.44 3.60 -18.08
CA ARG A 311 -4.18 2.33 -17.94
C ARG A 311 -4.45 1.92 -16.48
N PHE A 312 -3.60 2.35 -15.55
CA PHE A 312 -3.75 2.11 -14.11
C PHE A 312 -4.20 3.36 -13.36
N SER A 313 -4.53 4.44 -14.08
CA SER A 313 -5.12 5.62 -13.46
C SER A 313 -6.45 5.24 -12.84
N GLU A 314 -6.62 5.66 -11.59
CA GLU A 314 -7.90 5.59 -10.87
C GLU A 314 -8.76 6.84 -11.16
N GLU A 315 -8.30 7.71 -12.05
CA GLU A 315 -9.02 8.86 -12.57
C GLU A 315 -9.10 8.80 -14.10
N ILE A 316 -10.30 9.00 -14.66
CA ILE A 316 -10.49 9.13 -16.11
C ILE A 316 -10.03 10.53 -16.55
N ASP A 317 -9.01 10.62 -17.40
CA ASP A 317 -8.66 11.89 -18.03
C ASP A 317 -9.75 12.30 -19.05
N ASN A 318 -10.06 13.60 -19.14
CA ASN A 318 -11.02 14.22 -20.08
C ASN A 318 -12.53 14.08 -19.77
N VAL A 319 -12.93 14.01 -18.50
CA VAL A 319 -14.35 14.09 -18.09
C VAL A 319 -14.97 15.49 -18.26
N GLU A 320 -14.14 16.51 -18.50
CA GLU A 320 -14.54 17.93 -18.56
C GLU A 320 -15.54 18.23 -19.68
N THR A 321 -15.61 17.42 -20.75
CA THR A 321 -16.58 17.60 -21.84
C THR A 321 -17.99 17.12 -21.51
N MET A 322 -18.16 16.23 -20.51
CA MET A 322 -19.49 15.73 -20.10
C MET A 322 -20.12 16.54 -18.97
N HIS A 323 -19.29 17.18 -18.13
CA HIS A 323 -19.74 17.84 -16.90
C HIS A 323 -19.13 19.24 -16.67
N GLY A 324 -18.56 19.85 -17.72
CA GLY A 324 -17.89 21.15 -17.66
C GLY A 324 -18.84 22.31 -17.30
N GLY A 325 -18.89 22.66 -16.02
CA GLY A 325 -19.56 23.84 -15.51
C GLY A 325 -18.77 24.45 -14.34
N GLU A 326 -18.93 25.77 -14.12
CA GLU A 326 -18.23 26.52 -13.07
C GLU A 326 -18.87 26.38 -11.67
N THR A 327 -20.00 25.65 -11.55
CA THR A 327 -20.70 25.50 -10.27
C THR A 327 -20.01 24.45 -9.37
N PRO A 328 -20.09 24.58 -8.03
CA PRO A 328 -19.57 23.56 -7.10
C PRO A 328 -20.10 22.15 -7.39
N GLU A 329 -21.36 22.06 -7.80
CA GLU A 329 -22.00 20.81 -8.20
C GLU A 329 -21.38 20.20 -9.46
N ALA A 330 -21.10 21.00 -10.49
CA ALA A 330 -20.46 20.53 -11.71
C ALA A 330 -19.01 20.06 -11.45
N VAL A 331 -18.29 20.77 -10.57
CA VAL A 331 -16.95 20.36 -10.10
C VAL A 331 -17.02 19.04 -9.34
N PHE A 332 -17.98 18.89 -8.42
CA PHE A 332 -18.21 17.63 -7.70
C PHE A 332 -18.51 16.48 -8.66
N ARG A 333 -19.48 16.65 -9.58
CA ARG A 333 -19.84 15.63 -10.58
C ARG A 333 -18.65 15.23 -11.44
N THR A 334 -17.88 16.20 -11.92
CA THR A 334 -16.66 15.93 -12.69
C THR A 334 -15.65 15.12 -11.88
N ARG A 335 -15.44 15.43 -10.59
CA ARG A 335 -14.53 14.67 -9.72
C ARG A 335 -15.00 13.24 -9.48
N ILE A 336 -16.28 13.05 -9.15
CA ILE A 336 -16.86 11.71 -8.97
C ILE A 336 -16.75 10.91 -10.27
N ALA A 337 -17.13 11.47 -11.41
CA ALA A 337 -17.08 10.78 -12.69
C ALA A 337 -15.64 10.38 -13.10
N ARG A 338 -14.59 11.09 -12.63
CA ARG A 338 -13.20 10.63 -12.77
C ARG A 338 -12.92 9.38 -11.94
N LEU A 339 -13.42 9.34 -10.71
CA LEU A 339 -13.20 8.24 -9.77
C LEU A 339 -13.99 6.98 -10.16
N VAL A 340 -15.18 7.12 -10.76
CA VAL A 340 -15.99 5.98 -11.19
C VAL A 340 -15.42 5.37 -12.49
N ASN A 341 -14.53 4.37 -12.36
CA ASN A 341 -13.90 3.69 -13.49
C ASN A 341 -13.84 2.16 -13.35
N LEU A 342 -13.47 1.50 -14.45
CA LEU A 342 -13.43 0.04 -14.53
C LEU A 342 -12.36 -0.60 -13.63
N ASN A 343 -11.27 0.10 -13.32
CA ASN A 343 -10.21 -0.43 -12.45
C ASN A 343 -10.71 -0.54 -11.00
N ARG A 344 -11.39 0.49 -10.49
CA ARG A 344 -12.02 0.44 -9.16
C ARG A 344 -13.12 -0.62 -9.11
N LEU A 345 -13.98 -0.67 -10.14
CA LEU A 345 -15.00 -1.72 -10.23
C LEU A 345 -14.37 -3.12 -10.20
N ALA A 346 -13.28 -3.35 -10.95
CA ALA A 346 -12.56 -4.63 -10.96
C ALA A 346 -11.99 -4.97 -9.57
N SER A 347 -11.43 -3.97 -8.86
CA SER A 347 -10.94 -4.14 -7.48
C SER A 347 -12.06 -4.58 -6.53
N VAL A 348 -13.22 -3.92 -6.57
CA VAL A 348 -14.39 -4.26 -5.73
C VAL A 348 -14.94 -5.64 -6.08
N VAL A 349 -15.17 -5.92 -7.36
CA VAL A 349 -15.66 -7.23 -7.84
C VAL A 349 -14.69 -8.36 -7.52
N SER A 350 -13.38 -8.10 -7.50
CA SER A 350 -12.44 -9.12 -7.06
C SER A 350 -12.74 -9.54 -5.61
N LYS A 351 -13.06 -8.61 -4.72
CA LYS A 351 -13.34 -8.90 -3.30
C LYS A 351 -14.68 -9.63 -3.11
N ALA A 352 -15.67 -9.32 -3.94
CA ALA A 352 -17.00 -9.95 -3.94
C ALA A 352 -17.38 -10.43 -5.35
N PRO A 353 -16.92 -11.62 -5.78
CA PRO A 353 -17.17 -12.12 -7.13
C PRO A 353 -18.67 -12.38 -7.40
N PRO A 354 -19.13 -12.32 -8.66
CA PRO A 354 -20.53 -12.51 -9.03
C PRO A 354 -21.07 -13.90 -8.69
N PRO A 355 -22.39 -14.04 -8.47
CA PRO A 355 -23.06 -15.32 -8.28
C PRO A 355 -22.97 -16.19 -9.54
N GLU A 356 -23.11 -17.49 -9.33
CA GLU A 356 -22.57 -18.55 -10.18
C GLU A 356 -23.57 -19.31 -11.05
N GLY A 357 -23.15 -19.66 -12.27
CA GLY A 357 -23.73 -20.74 -13.08
C GLY A 357 -25.02 -20.40 -13.84
N VAL A 358 -25.50 -21.36 -14.65
CA VAL A 358 -26.77 -21.26 -15.42
C VAL A 358 -28.01 -21.20 -14.50
N HIS A 359 -27.79 -21.28 -13.18
CA HIS A 359 -28.83 -21.36 -12.15
C HIS A 359 -28.83 -20.18 -11.19
N ALA A 360 -27.89 -19.23 -11.30
CA ALA A 360 -27.97 -18.00 -10.52
C ALA A 360 -29.30 -17.31 -10.84
N THR A 361 -30.12 -17.15 -9.82
CA THR A 361 -31.43 -16.53 -9.92
C THR A 361 -31.29 -15.04 -10.21
N ALA A 362 -32.31 -14.45 -10.83
CA ALA A 362 -32.36 -12.99 -10.99
C ALA A 362 -32.29 -12.27 -9.63
N GLU A 363 -32.78 -12.90 -8.56
CA GLU A 363 -32.70 -12.39 -7.19
C GLU A 363 -31.26 -12.36 -6.67
N GLU A 364 -30.49 -13.44 -6.84
CA GLU A 364 -29.08 -13.48 -6.46
C GLU A 364 -28.24 -12.43 -7.21
N TRP A 365 -28.49 -12.28 -8.52
CA TRP A 365 -27.85 -11.23 -9.32
C TRP A 365 -28.24 -9.83 -8.85
N SER A 366 -29.51 -9.62 -8.50
CA SER A 366 -29.98 -8.34 -7.96
C SER A 366 -29.29 -8.02 -6.64
N VAL A 367 -29.28 -8.96 -5.70
CA VAL A 367 -28.64 -8.78 -4.38
C VAL A 367 -27.14 -8.50 -4.53
N TRP A 368 -26.45 -9.27 -5.38
CA TRP A 368 -25.05 -9.03 -5.65
C TRP A 368 -24.80 -7.67 -6.31
N THR A 369 -25.63 -7.28 -7.27
CA THR A 369 -25.51 -5.98 -7.95
C THR A 369 -25.65 -4.83 -6.98
N GLU A 370 -26.65 -4.87 -6.08
CA GLU A 370 -26.82 -3.86 -5.02
C GLU A 370 -25.59 -3.80 -4.10
N GLN A 371 -25.06 -4.96 -3.69
CA GLN A 371 -23.86 -5.03 -2.85
C GLN A 371 -22.65 -4.41 -3.55
N ILE A 372 -22.41 -4.71 -4.84
CA ILE A 372 -21.28 -4.18 -5.60
C ILE A 372 -21.43 -2.68 -5.85
N VAL A 373 -22.64 -2.19 -6.13
CA VAL A 373 -22.88 -0.75 -6.26
C VAL A 373 -22.54 -0.03 -4.97
N SER A 374 -22.99 -0.58 -3.82
CA SER A 374 -22.70 -0.01 -2.50
C SER A 374 -21.20 -0.02 -2.18
N ASP A 375 -20.52 -1.15 -2.36
CA ASP A 375 -19.08 -1.26 -2.10
C ASP A 375 -18.25 -0.38 -3.04
N PHE A 376 -18.68 -0.25 -4.30
CA PHE A 376 -18.04 0.63 -5.29
C PHE A 376 -18.25 2.10 -4.96
N ALA A 377 -19.45 2.50 -4.55
CA ALA A 377 -19.71 3.85 -4.05
C ALA A 377 -18.86 4.17 -2.82
N GLY A 378 -18.71 3.22 -1.88
CA GLY A 378 -17.83 3.35 -0.73
C GLY A 378 -16.36 3.57 -1.10
N ASP A 379 -15.83 2.79 -2.04
CA ASP A 379 -14.45 2.94 -2.55
C ASP A 379 -14.24 4.30 -3.25
N VAL A 380 -15.24 4.76 -4.01
CA VAL A 380 -15.23 6.08 -4.67
C VAL A 380 -15.24 7.21 -3.65
N TRP A 381 -16.05 7.11 -2.59
CA TRP A 381 -16.05 8.09 -1.50
C TRP A 381 -14.73 8.12 -0.76
N GLU A 382 -14.17 6.96 -0.41
CA GLU A 382 -12.87 6.88 0.25
C GLU A 382 -11.79 7.58 -0.58
N ALA A 383 -11.80 7.38 -1.90
CA ALA A 383 -10.90 8.04 -2.82
C ALA A 383 -11.14 9.55 -2.93
N PHE A 384 -12.40 9.98 -3.01
CA PHE A 384 -12.77 11.40 -3.05
C PHE A 384 -12.21 12.13 -1.83
N TRP A 385 -12.47 11.62 -0.62
CA TRP A 385 -11.95 12.21 0.61
C TRP A 385 -10.42 12.12 0.72
N SER A 386 -9.85 11.00 0.28
CA SER A 386 -8.41 10.80 0.28
C SER A 386 -7.67 11.77 -0.64
N SER A 387 -8.31 12.30 -1.68
CA SER A 387 -7.70 13.30 -2.56
C SER A 387 -7.71 14.72 -1.97
N GLY A 388 -8.29 14.91 -0.77
CA GLY A 388 -8.45 16.24 -0.16
C GLY A 388 -9.54 17.06 -0.84
N CYS A 389 -10.43 16.42 -1.59
CA CYS A 389 -11.59 17.09 -2.17
C CYS A 389 -12.61 17.44 -1.08
N ASP A 390 -13.26 18.57 -1.27
CA ASP A 390 -14.41 19.03 -0.50
C ASP A 390 -15.68 18.95 -1.38
N LEU A 391 -16.82 18.67 -0.75
CA LEU A 391 -18.14 18.74 -1.37
C LEU A 391 -18.50 20.18 -1.75
N GLY A 392 -17.89 21.17 -1.08
CA GLY A 392 -18.22 22.57 -1.28
C GLY A 392 -19.64 22.85 -0.80
N SER A 393 -20.54 23.23 -1.72
CA SER A 393 -21.96 23.48 -1.42
C SER A 393 -22.90 22.33 -1.83
N VAL A 394 -22.35 21.18 -2.20
CA VAL A 394 -23.14 19.99 -2.58
C VAL A 394 -23.65 19.31 -1.32
N ASP A 395 -24.97 19.11 -1.27
CA ASP A 395 -25.62 18.36 -0.20
C ASP A 395 -25.15 16.89 -0.19
N TYR A 396 -24.95 16.31 1.00
CA TYR A 396 -24.39 14.98 1.15
C TYR A 396 -25.31 13.89 0.59
N ASP A 397 -26.62 14.02 0.79
CA ASP A 397 -27.59 13.03 0.31
C ASP A 397 -27.66 13.07 -1.22
N MET A 398 -27.69 14.28 -1.79
CA MET A 398 -27.58 14.47 -3.24
C MET A 398 -26.26 13.92 -3.80
N GLY A 399 -25.17 14.10 -3.06
CA GLY A 399 -23.86 13.54 -3.41
C GLY A 399 -23.87 12.02 -3.44
N ASN A 400 -24.44 11.38 -2.41
CA ASN A 400 -24.55 9.93 -2.32
C ASN A 400 -25.38 9.37 -3.46
N GLU A 401 -26.56 9.95 -3.70
CA GLU A 401 -27.44 9.54 -4.79
C GLU A 401 -26.71 9.61 -6.14
N TYR A 402 -25.94 10.68 -6.39
CA TYR A 402 -25.17 10.81 -7.62
C TYR A 402 -24.07 9.75 -7.75
N VAL A 403 -23.29 9.52 -6.69
CA VAL A 403 -22.21 8.52 -6.68
C VAL A 403 -22.76 7.13 -6.93
N GLU A 404 -23.84 6.75 -6.24
CA GLU A 404 -24.49 5.46 -6.40
C GLU A 404 -25.02 5.27 -7.83
N ASN A 405 -25.67 6.30 -8.40
CA ASN A 405 -26.19 6.26 -9.77
C ASN A 405 -25.07 6.08 -10.80
N GLU A 406 -23.95 6.79 -10.67
CA GLU A 406 -22.81 6.62 -11.58
C GLU A 406 -22.15 5.25 -11.43
N CYS A 407 -21.98 4.76 -10.20
CA CYS A 407 -21.46 3.42 -9.94
C CYS A 407 -22.37 2.35 -10.57
N ARG A 408 -23.68 2.46 -10.34
CA ARG A 408 -24.70 1.59 -10.93
C ARG A 408 -24.66 1.59 -12.44
N ARG A 409 -24.59 2.76 -13.08
CA ARG A 409 -24.46 2.88 -14.54
C ARG A 409 -23.28 2.07 -15.09
N VAL A 410 -22.13 2.08 -14.40
CA VAL A 410 -20.95 1.32 -14.82
C VAL A 410 -21.09 -0.17 -14.53
N VAL A 411 -21.67 -0.54 -13.39
CA VAL A 411 -21.98 -1.94 -13.04
C VAL A 411 -22.96 -2.54 -14.05
N ASP A 412 -24.09 -1.89 -14.31
CA ASP A 412 -25.12 -2.33 -15.27
C ASP A 412 -24.57 -2.42 -16.68
N LYS A 413 -23.75 -1.45 -17.11
CA LYS A 413 -23.10 -1.52 -18.44
C LYS A 413 -22.17 -2.73 -18.58
N ARG A 414 -21.54 -3.17 -17.48
CA ARG A 414 -20.55 -4.26 -17.50
C ARG A 414 -21.16 -5.64 -17.25
N TYR A 415 -22.15 -5.72 -16.36
CA TYR A 415 -22.71 -6.96 -15.81
C TYR A 415 -24.22 -7.06 -15.96
N GLY A 416 -24.88 -5.99 -16.41
CA GLY A 416 -26.32 -5.97 -16.64
C GLY A 416 -26.72 -7.16 -17.51
N VAL A 417 -27.66 -7.92 -16.97
CA VAL A 417 -28.31 -9.02 -17.69
C VAL A 417 -28.94 -8.41 -18.93
N VAL A 418 -28.55 -8.87 -20.11
CA VAL A 418 -29.32 -8.59 -21.32
C VAL A 418 -30.73 -9.13 -21.05
N SER A 419 -31.67 -8.21 -20.78
CA SER A 419 -33.08 -8.48 -20.52
C SER A 419 -33.70 -9.36 -21.59
#